data_AF-A0A965Q3M4-F1
#
_entry.id   AF-A0A965Q3M4-F1
#
_cell.length_a   1.000
_cell.length_b   1.000
_cell.length_c   1.000
_cell.angle_alpha   90.00
_cell.angle_beta   90.00
_cell.angle_gamma   90.00
#
_symmetry.space_group_name_H-M   'P 1'
#
loop_
_entity.id
_entity.type
_entity.pdbx_description
1 polymer ?
#
loop_
_entity_poly.entity_id
_entity_poly.type
_entity_poly.pdbx_seq_one_letter_code
_entity_poly.pdbx_strand_id
1 'polypeptide(L)'
;MSDMTNELKTQGLQQNQSFTVRDALSNAWKMVSGSKGSYWGGFIFVVAVTFVWAFASSMLTQNLSSGETPWVWSLVWSIVDLVMQQALTVPMWAGIVLMGVRRARGEAIRSTMVFEGFKRFASLLVVTFLVVIIITVGTLFLIIPGIYLSIVYIFAVPLVLDKGMGPWEAMELSRKTVTKRWFAYFSTLLVAG
;
A
#
# COMPACT_ATOMS: atom_id res chain seq x y z
N MET A 1 48.39 1.01 -3.83
CA MET A 1 47.38 1.00 -4.92
C MET A 1 46.75 -0.38 -5.12
N SER A 2 47.53 -1.47 -5.10
CA SER A 2 47.03 -2.87 -5.16
C SER A 2 46.08 -3.25 -4.00
N ASP A 3 46.37 -2.81 -2.76
CA ASP A 3 45.52 -3.10 -1.60
C ASP A 3 44.13 -2.45 -1.65
N MET A 4 44.04 -1.20 -2.11
CA MET A 4 42.75 -0.49 -2.23
C MET A 4 41.81 -1.18 -3.24
N THR A 5 42.34 -1.77 -4.30
CA THR A 5 41.54 -2.56 -5.27
C THR A 5 41.03 -3.88 -4.69
N ASN A 6 41.77 -4.48 -3.76
CA ASN A 6 41.34 -5.70 -3.06
C ASN A 6 40.29 -5.38 -1.99
N GLU A 7 40.46 -4.28 -1.24
CA GLU A 7 39.46 -3.81 -0.27
C GLU A 7 38.13 -3.44 -0.94
N LEU A 8 38.17 -2.73 -2.08
CA LEU A 8 36.99 -2.39 -2.87
C LEU A 8 36.32 -3.65 -3.46
N LYS A 9 37.09 -4.66 -3.85
CA LYS A 9 36.54 -5.96 -4.26
C LYS A 9 35.88 -6.68 -3.09
N THR A 10 36.49 -6.70 -1.91
CA THR A 10 35.88 -7.32 -0.72
C THR A 10 34.64 -6.57 -0.23
N GLN A 11 34.63 -5.23 -0.27
CA GLN A 11 33.44 -4.43 0.05
C GLN A 11 32.33 -4.59 -1.00
N GLY A 12 32.69 -4.68 -2.29
CA GLY A 12 31.75 -4.99 -3.37
C GLY A 12 31.18 -6.42 -3.31
N LEU A 13 31.96 -7.38 -2.78
CA LEU A 13 31.54 -8.77 -2.58
C LEU A 13 30.73 -8.98 -1.28
N GLN A 14 30.90 -8.14 -0.26
CA GLN A 14 30.03 -8.14 0.93
C GLN A 14 28.64 -7.51 0.69
N GLN A 15 28.43 -6.85 -0.46
CA GLN A 15 27.09 -6.45 -0.90
C GLN A 15 26.23 -7.64 -1.39
N ASN A 16 26.79 -8.85 -1.36
CA ASN A 16 26.05 -10.10 -1.37
C ASN A 16 25.76 -10.58 0.06
N GLN A 17 25.30 -9.69 0.94
CA GLN A 17 24.60 -10.14 2.14
C GLN A 17 23.33 -10.83 1.63
N SER A 18 23.31 -12.16 1.69
CA SER A 18 22.12 -12.97 1.54
C SER A 18 21.11 -12.49 2.58
N PHE A 19 20.28 -11.54 2.15
CA PHE A 19 19.27 -10.91 2.99
C PHE A 19 18.25 -11.99 3.32
N THR A 20 18.40 -12.63 4.48
CA THR A 20 17.46 -13.67 4.91
C THR A 20 16.14 -13.00 5.22
N VAL A 21 15.04 -13.53 4.68
CA VAL A 21 13.68 -13.05 4.97
C VAL A 21 13.42 -12.98 6.48
N ARG A 22 13.96 -13.95 7.23
CA ARG A 22 13.90 -13.99 8.70
C ARG A 22 14.58 -12.78 9.34
N ASP A 23 15.77 -12.39 8.88
CA ASP A 23 16.51 -11.26 9.45
C ASP A 23 15.81 -9.94 9.13
N ALA A 24 15.27 -9.83 7.91
CA ALA A 24 14.44 -8.70 7.49
C ALA A 24 13.21 -8.54 8.39
N LEU A 25 12.46 -9.62 8.61
CA LEU A 25 11.26 -9.61 9.44
C LEU A 25 11.58 -9.38 10.92
N SER A 26 12.66 -9.98 11.43
CA SER A 26 13.11 -9.76 12.81
C SER A 26 13.49 -8.28 13.04
N ASN A 27 14.20 -7.67 12.10
CA ASN A 27 14.56 -6.26 12.16
C ASN A 27 13.32 -5.36 12.04
N ALA A 28 12.40 -5.67 11.13
CA ALA A 28 11.13 -4.96 11.01
C ALA A 28 10.29 -5.06 12.30
N TRP A 29 10.23 -6.24 12.92
CA TRP A 29 9.52 -6.47 14.18
C TRP A 29 10.11 -5.63 15.32
N LYS A 30 11.44 -5.57 15.42
CA LYS A 30 12.13 -4.70 16.40
C LYS A 30 11.76 -3.23 16.20
N MET A 31 11.72 -2.75 14.95
CA MET A 31 11.34 -1.37 14.64
C MET A 31 9.91 -1.03 15.10
N VAL A 32 8.95 -1.92 14.84
CA VAL A 32 7.53 -1.70 15.19
C VAL A 32 7.26 -1.85 16.69
N SER A 33 8.01 -2.70 17.39
CA SER A 33 7.74 -3.11 18.78
C SER A 33 7.63 -1.96 19.79
N GLY A 34 8.36 -0.86 19.59
CA GLY A 34 8.34 0.32 20.46
C GLY A 34 7.22 1.34 20.17
N SER A 35 6.40 1.12 19.14
CA SER A 35 5.42 2.10 18.66
C SER A 35 4.03 1.52 18.37
N LYS A 36 3.74 0.34 18.94
CA LYS A 36 2.50 -0.42 18.70
C LYS A 36 1.24 0.43 18.92
N GLY A 37 1.25 1.32 19.91
CA GLY A 37 0.10 2.20 20.21
C GLY A 37 -0.28 3.14 19.05
N SER A 38 0.71 3.69 18.34
CA SER A 38 0.44 4.59 17.20
C SER A 38 -0.16 3.82 16.01
N TYR A 39 0.31 2.59 15.74
CA TYR A 39 -0.25 1.74 14.68
C TYR A 39 -1.67 1.27 15.02
N TRP A 40 -1.89 0.78 16.24
CA TRP A 40 -3.22 0.36 16.68
C TRP A 40 -4.20 1.53 16.71
N GLY A 41 -3.78 2.70 17.19
CA GLY A 41 -4.61 3.90 17.16
C GLY A 41 -4.98 4.33 15.73
N GLY A 42 -4.02 4.29 14.81
CA GLY A 42 -4.28 4.54 13.39
C GLY A 42 -5.24 3.51 12.78
N PHE A 43 -4.98 2.22 13.00
CA PHE A 43 -5.81 1.12 12.48
C PHE A 43 -7.25 1.16 13.01
N ILE A 44 -7.43 1.31 14.32
CA ILE A 44 -8.75 1.44 14.94
C ILE A 44 -9.49 2.66 14.37
N PHE A 45 -8.78 3.76 14.15
CA PHE A 45 -9.38 4.94 13.54
C PHE A 45 -9.87 4.68 12.11
N VAL A 46 -9.07 4.00 11.26
CA VAL A 46 -9.51 3.60 9.91
C VAL A 46 -10.74 2.70 9.99
N VAL A 47 -10.71 1.68 10.84
CA VAL A 47 -11.84 0.75 11.01
C VAL A 47 -13.09 1.49 11.48
N ALA A 48 -12.98 2.41 12.44
CA ALA A 48 -14.10 3.21 12.92
C ALA A 48 -14.71 4.05 11.80
N VAL A 49 -13.88 4.73 11.01
CA VAL A 49 -14.34 5.54 9.86
C VAL A 49 -15.01 4.67 8.79
N THR A 50 -14.43 3.52 8.46
CA THR A 50 -15.02 2.58 7.50
C THR A 50 -16.34 2.00 8.02
N PHE A 51 -16.45 1.74 9.32
CA PHE A 51 -17.68 1.25 9.93
C PHE A 51 -18.78 2.31 9.94
N VAL A 52 -18.44 3.56 10.26
CA VAL A 52 -19.38 4.70 10.17
C VAL A 52 -19.87 4.88 8.74
N TRP A 53 -18.98 4.82 7.75
CA TRP A 53 -19.36 4.85 6.33
C TRP A 53 -20.31 3.70 5.97
N ALA A 54 -19.95 2.46 6.31
CA ALA A 54 -20.75 1.29 5.98
C ALA A 54 -22.13 1.29 6.67
N PHE A 55 -22.18 1.75 7.92
CA PHE A 55 -23.44 1.90 8.64
C PHE A 55 -24.32 2.98 7.99
N ALA A 56 -23.73 4.15 7.69
CA ALA A 56 -24.45 5.24 7.03
C ALA A 56 -24.96 4.84 5.63
N SER A 57 -24.14 4.16 4.82
CA SER A 57 -24.54 3.72 3.48
C SER A 57 -25.61 2.63 3.54
N SER A 58 -25.54 1.71 4.52
CA SER A 58 -26.58 0.71 4.76
C SER A 58 -27.92 1.34 5.18
N MET A 59 -27.89 2.32 6.08
CA MET A 59 -29.08 3.08 6.47
C MET A 59 -29.65 3.83 5.27
N LEU A 60 -28.80 4.51 4.50
CA LEU A 60 -29.22 5.28 3.33
C LEU A 60 -29.85 4.39 2.26
N THR A 61 -29.26 3.23 1.99
CA THR A 61 -29.77 2.26 1.02
C THR A 61 -31.16 1.75 1.43
N GLN A 62 -31.35 1.37 2.70
CA GLN A 62 -32.66 0.91 3.20
C GLN A 62 -33.76 1.98 3.09
N ASN A 63 -33.42 3.26 3.31
CA ASN A 63 -34.38 4.36 3.19
C ASN A 63 -34.69 4.70 1.72
N LEU A 64 -33.68 4.68 0.85
CA LEU A 64 -33.83 4.95 -0.59
C LEU A 64 -34.55 3.81 -1.33
N SER A 65 -34.43 2.56 -0.87
CA SER A 65 -34.99 1.37 -1.53
C SER A 65 -36.36 0.96 -0.98
N SER A 66 -37.16 1.90 -0.45
CA SER A 66 -38.49 1.63 0.11
C SER A 66 -39.56 1.24 -0.94
N GLY A 67 -39.17 1.05 -2.21
CA GLY A 67 -40.01 0.54 -3.29
C GLY A 67 -39.22 -0.31 -4.28
N GLU A 68 -39.88 -0.81 -5.32
CA GLU A 68 -39.22 -1.55 -6.40
C GLU A 68 -38.30 -0.62 -7.21
N THR A 69 -37.01 -0.58 -6.85
CA THR A 69 -36.01 0.13 -7.66
C THR A 69 -35.63 -0.72 -8.86
N PRO A 70 -35.65 -0.18 -10.09
CA PRO A 70 -35.09 -0.88 -11.25
C PRO A 70 -33.64 -1.31 -11.00
N TRP A 71 -33.27 -2.50 -11.48
CA TRP A 71 -31.93 -3.07 -11.28
C TRP A 71 -30.79 -2.13 -11.72
N VAL A 72 -31.01 -1.33 -12.77
CA VAL A 72 -30.04 -0.33 -13.25
C VAL A 72 -29.71 0.71 -12.19
N TRP A 73 -30.71 1.18 -11.43
CA TRP A 73 -30.49 2.20 -10.41
C TRP A 73 -29.72 1.66 -9.21
N SER A 74 -29.99 0.39 -8.85
CA SER A 74 -29.20 -0.32 -7.84
C SER A 74 -27.72 -0.45 -8.25
N LEU A 75 -27.45 -0.76 -9.52
CA LEU A 75 -26.07 -0.79 -10.04
C LEU A 75 -25.38 0.57 -9.95
N VAL A 76 -26.06 1.66 -10.35
CA VAL A 76 -25.50 3.01 -10.26
C VAL A 76 -25.18 3.37 -8.81
N TRP A 77 -26.11 3.11 -7.89
CA TRP A 77 -25.89 3.34 -6.46
C TRP A 77 -24.70 2.55 -5.92
N SER A 78 -24.57 1.29 -6.34
CA SER A 78 -23.49 0.40 -5.89
C SER A 78 -22.11 0.89 -6.37
N ILE A 79 -22.03 1.39 -7.60
CA ILE A 79 -20.79 1.98 -8.14
C ILE A 79 -20.45 3.28 -7.40
N VAL A 80 -21.44 4.13 -7.13
CA VAL A 80 -21.24 5.37 -6.38
C VAL A 80 -20.75 5.08 -4.96
N ASP A 81 -21.39 4.16 -4.24
CA ASP A 81 -20.96 3.77 -2.89
C ASP A 81 -19.54 3.18 -2.89
N LEU A 82 -19.23 2.30 -3.85
CA LEU A 82 -17.89 1.71 -4.01
C LEU A 82 -16.82 2.80 -4.21
N VAL A 83 -17.05 3.75 -5.12
CA VAL A 83 -16.08 4.82 -5.41
C VAL A 83 -15.90 5.73 -4.19
N MET A 84 -16.98 6.10 -3.52
CA MET A 84 -16.92 6.94 -2.32
C MET A 84 -16.21 6.24 -1.15
N GLN A 85 -16.46 4.95 -0.96
CA GLN A 85 -15.78 4.14 0.05
C GLN A 85 -14.27 4.08 -0.20
N GLN A 86 -13.85 3.86 -1.46
CA GLN A 86 -12.44 3.81 -1.83
C GLN A 86 -11.77 5.19 -1.70
N ALA A 87 -12.46 6.26 -2.09
CA ALA A 87 -12.01 7.62 -1.89
C ALA A 87 -11.72 7.94 -0.41
N LEU A 88 -12.52 7.43 0.51
CA LEU A 88 -12.28 7.61 1.94
C LEU A 88 -11.13 6.74 2.45
N THR A 89 -11.09 5.48 2.03
CA THR A 89 -10.29 4.42 2.67
C THR A 89 -8.85 4.39 2.15
N VAL A 90 -8.63 4.62 0.86
CA VAL A 90 -7.29 4.57 0.22
C VAL A 90 -6.29 5.53 0.88
N PRO A 91 -6.60 6.82 1.09
CA PRO A 91 -5.65 7.75 1.71
C PRO A 91 -5.31 7.37 3.15
N MET A 92 -6.28 6.83 3.88
CA MET A 92 -6.08 6.42 5.26
C MET A 92 -5.11 5.23 5.37
N TRP A 93 -5.31 4.20 4.54
CA TRP A 93 -4.36 3.09 4.44
C TRP A 93 -2.98 3.56 3.97
N ALA A 94 -2.93 4.45 2.99
CA ALA A 94 -1.68 5.02 2.52
C ALA A 94 -0.93 5.80 3.64
N GLY A 95 -1.67 6.47 4.52
CA GLY A 95 -1.12 7.09 5.74
C GLY A 95 -0.55 6.06 6.72
N ILE A 96 -1.18 4.89 6.89
CA ILE A 96 -0.63 3.77 7.68
C ILE A 96 0.68 3.25 7.07
N VAL A 97 0.70 3.03 5.76
CA VAL A 97 1.91 2.61 5.05
C VAL A 97 3.03 3.63 5.24
N LEU A 98 2.71 4.93 5.18
CA LEU A 98 3.68 6.01 5.41
C LEU A 98 4.23 6.01 6.84
N MET A 99 3.41 5.69 7.86
CA MET A 99 3.91 5.46 9.22
C MET A 99 4.96 4.34 9.26
N GLY A 100 4.73 3.24 8.52
CA GLY A 100 5.72 2.18 8.31
C GLY A 100 7.04 2.69 7.75
N VAL A 101 6.98 3.45 6.65
CA VAL A 101 8.16 4.02 5.99
C VAL A 101 8.93 4.97 6.91
N ARG A 102 8.25 5.87 7.61
CA ARG A 102 8.87 6.80 8.56
C ARG A 102 9.48 6.10 9.76
N ARG A 103 8.79 5.08 10.29
CA ARG A 103 9.30 4.29 11.40
C ARG A 103 10.57 3.53 11.02
N ALA A 104 10.64 3.01 9.79
CA ALA A 104 11.84 2.38 9.26
C ALA A 104 13.03 3.35 9.12
N ARG A 105 12.78 4.66 9.01
CA ARG A 105 13.81 5.71 9.07
C ARG A 105 14.16 6.19 10.47
N GLY A 106 13.55 5.62 11.52
CA GLY A 106 13.77 6.04 12.90
C GLY A 106 12.98 7.30 13.31
N GLU A 107 12.05 7.77 12.47
CA GLU A 107 11.21 8.92 12.78
C GLU A 107 10.12 8.56 13.81
N ALA A 108 9.67 9.56 14.57
CA ALA A 108 8.56 9.41 15.50
C ALA A 108 7.23 9.31 14.73
N ILE A 109 6.40 8.32 15.07
CA ILE A 109 5.10 8.10 14.44
C ILE A 109 3.95 8.47 15.36
N ARG A 110 2.91 9.09 14.81
CA ARG A 110 1.69 9.48 15.53
C ARG A 110 0.47 8.89 14.82
N SER A 111 -0.56 8.50 15.57
CA SER A 111 -1.81 7.99 15.01
C SER A 111 -2.48 8.96 14.03
N THR A 112 -2.28 10.28 14.20
CA THR A 112 -2.79 11.31 13.29
C THR A 112 -2.15 11.29 11.90
N MET A 113 -1.04 10.55 11.71
CA MET A 113 -0.39 10.44 10.40
C MET A 113 -1.24 9.66 9.37
N VAL A 114 -2.29 8.94 9.80
CA VAL A 114 -3.27 8.33 8.89
C VAL A 114 -3.90 9.35 7.95
N PHE A 115 -3.97 10.62 8.35
CA PHE A 115 -4.51 11.69 7.51
C PHE A 115 -3.52 12.20 6.45
N GLU A 116 -2.25 11.81 6.50
CA GLU A 116 -1.26 12.32 5.56
C GLU A 116 -1.48 11.85 4.13
N GLY A 117 -2.17 10.72 3.93
CA GLY A 117 -2.58 10.32 2.60
C GLY A 117 -3.47 11.35 1.90
N PHE A 118 -4.27 12.11 2.66
CA PHE A 118 -5.15 13.14 2.09
C PHE A 118 -4.37 14.33 1.52
N LYS A 119 -3.11 14.56 1.94
CA LYS A 119 -2.28 15.66 1.40
C LYS A 119 -2.04 15.52 -0.11
N ARG A 120 -1.99 14.29 -0.63
CA ARG A 120 -1.84 14.00 -2.06
C ARG A 120 -2.99 13.16 -2.57
N PHE A 121 -4.20 13.48 -2.12
CA PHE A 121 -5.41 12.73 -2.41
C PHE A 121 -5.61 12.46 -3.92
N ALA A 122 -5.51 13.49 -4.75
CA ALA A 122 -5.69 13.35 -6.19
C ALA A 122 -4.66 12.39 -6.83
N SER A 123 -3.38 12.55 -6.49
CA SER A 123 -2.32 11.67 -7.01
C SER A 123 -2.48 10.23 -6.49
N LEU A 124 -2.95 10.05 -5.25
CA LEU A 124 -3.26 8.74 -4.69
C LEU A 124 -4.43 8.06 -5.40
N LEU A 125 -5.50 8.79 -5.71
CA LEU A 125 -6.59 8.23 -6.47
C LEU A 125 -6.09 7.76 -7.84
N VAL A 126 -5.39 8.64 -8.57
CA VAL A 126 -4.90 8.30 -9.91
C VAL A 126 -3.98 7.07 -9.87
N VAL A 127 -3.01 7.00 -8.96
CA VAL A 127 -2.09 5.85 -8.88
C VAL A 127 -2.84 4.57 -8.51
N THR A 128 -3.77 4.63 -7.55
CA THR A 128 -4.55 3.46 -7.14
C THR A 128 -5.47 2.98 -8.25
N PHE A 129 -6.17 3.88 -8.94
CA PHE A 129 -7.00 3.51 -10.10
C PHE A 129 -6.18 2.87 -11.21
N LEU A 130 -5.02 3.44 -11.57
CA LEU A 130 -4.14 2.87 -12.58
C LEU A 130 -3.64 1.47 -12.19
N VAL A 131 -3.19 1.30 -10.95
CA VAL A 131 -2.71 0.00 -10.43
C VAL A 131 -3.84 -1.03 -10.45
N VAL A 132 -5.05 -0.67 -9.98
CA VAL A 132 -6.22 -1.56 -9.99
C VAL A 132 -6.59 -1.99 -11.40
N ILE A 133 -6.61 -1.07 -12.36
CA ILE A 133 -6.91 -1.39 -13.77
C ILE A 133 -5.86 -2.36 -14.32
N ILE A 134 -4.58 -2.09 -14.13
CA ILE A 134 -3.50 -2.95 -14.65
C ILE A 134 -3.54 -4.34 -14.01
N ILE A 135 -3.74 -4.44 -12.70
CA ILE A 135 -3.87 -5.73 -12.01
C ILE A 135 -5.13 -6.46 -12.47
N THR A 136 -6.26 -5.78 -12.60
CA THR A 136 -7.52 -6.38 -13.04
C THR A 136 -7.39 -6.94 -14.46
N VAL A 137 -6.84 -6.17 -15.39
CA VAL A 137 -6.56 -6.63 -16.76
C VAL A 137 -5.59 -7.81 -16.73
N GLY A 138 -4.49 -7.71 -15.97
CA GLY A 138 -3.53 -8.80 -15.83
C GLY A 138 -4.17 -10.09 -15.32
N THR A 139 -5.01 -9.99 -14.28
CA THR A 139 -5.71 -11.12 -13.65
C THR A 139 -6.78 -11.71 -14.57
N LEU A 140 -7.48 -10.87 -15.34
CA LEU A 140 -8.52 -11.29 -16.27
C LEU A 140 -7.94 -12.14 -17.42
N PHE A 141 -6.75 -11.80 -17.90
CA PHE A 141 -6.05 -12.61 -18.89
C PHE A 141 -5.48 -13.90 -18.27
N LEU A 142 -4.80 -13.81 -17.10
CA LEU A 142 -4.31 -14.96 -16.34
C LEU A 142 -4.09 -14.58 -14.85
N ILE A 143 -4.38 -15.50 -13.93
CA ILE A 143 -4.18 -15.26 -12.47
C ILE A 143 -2.71 -14.96 -12.13
N ILE A 144 -1.76 -15.65 -12.77
CA ILE A 144 -0.31 -15.52 -12.47
C ILE A 144 0.21 -14.10 -12.75
N PRO A 145 -0.02 -13.49 -13.94
CA PRO A 145 0.28 -12.06 -14.18
C PRO A 145 -0.36 -11.12 -13.17
N GLY A 146 -1.59 -11.39 -12.72
CA GLY A 146 -2.25 -10.61 -11.67
C GLY A 146 -1.46 -10.56 -10.37
N ILE A 147 -1.01 -11.73 -9.89
CA ILE A 147 -0.17 -11.85 -8.69
C ILE A 147 1.18 -11.17 -8.89
N TYR A 148 1.79 -11.32 -10.07
CA TYR A 148 3.05 -10.65 -10.37
C TYR A 148 2.91 -9.11 -10.25
N LEU A 149 1.88 -8.54 -10.88
CA LEU A 149 1.64 -7.09 -10.88
C LEU A 149 1.31 -6.55 -9.49
N SER A 150 0.56 -7.29 -8.67
CA SER A 150 0.22 -6.83 -7.31
C SER A 150 1.47 -6.64 -6.43
N ILE A 151 2.44 -7.56 -6.53
CA ILE A 151 3.70 -7.47 -5.79
C ILE A 151 4.58 -6.33 -6.32
N VAL A 152 4.66 -6.21 -7.65
CA VAL A 152 5.51 -5.25 -8.35
C VAL A 152 5.11 -3.79 -8.09
N TYR A 153 3.84 -3.53 -7.79
CA TYR A 153 3.32 -2.20 -7.46
C TYR A 153 3.21 -1.90 -5.97
N ILE A 154 3.74 -2.75 -5.08
CA ILE A 154 3.64 -2.55 -3.63
C ILE A 154 4.19 -1.19 -3.14
N PHE A 155 5.17 -0.62 -3.83
CA PHE A 155 5.76 0.67 -3.47
C PHE A 155 5.14 1.87 -4.19
N ALA A 156 4.22 1.68 -5.13
CA ALA A 156 3.66 2.78 -5.92
C ALA A 156 3.01 3.86 -5.03
N VAL A 157 2.17 3.45 -4.08
CA VAL A 157 1.50 4.34 -3.12
C VAL A 157 2.48 5.09 -2.21
N PRO A 158 3.41 4.44 -1.49
CA PRO A 158 4.36 5.14 -0.64
C PRO A 158 5.32 6.04 -1.43
N LEU A 159 5.69 5.69 -2.66
CA LEU A 159 6.52 6.55 -3.53
C LEU A 159 5.83 7.88 -3.87
N VAL A 160 4.52 7.85 -4.15
CA VAL A 160 3.73 9.07 -4.39
C VAL A 160 3.65 9.93 -3.14
N LEU A 161 3.44 9.34 -1.97
CA LEU A 161 3.28 10.10 -0.73
C LEU A 161 4.57 10.64 -0.15
N ASP A 162 5.59 9.79 -0.06
CA ASP A 162 6.84 10.09 0.62
C ASP A 162 7.80 10.87 -0.28
N LYS A 163 7.90 10.49 -1.56
CA LYS A 163 8.79 11.15 -2.52
C LYS A 163 8.10 12.18 -3.41
N GLY A 164 6.77 12.28 -3.33
CA GLY A 164 6.01 13.25 -4.12
C GLY A 164 6.02 13.00 -5.62
N MET A 165 6.37 11.79 -6.05
CA MET A 165 6.48 11.39 -7.45
C MET A 165 5.12 11.43 -8.16
N GLY A 166 5.15 11.63 -9.47
CA GLY A 166 3.95 11.48 -10.30
C GLY A 166 3.41 10.04 -10.25
N PRO A 167 2.09 9.81 -10.43
CA PRO A 167 1.50 8.47 -10.37
C PRO A 167 2.19 7.43 -11.25
N TRP A 168 2.43 7.79 -12.52
CA TRP A 168 3.08 6.90 -13.48
C TRP A 168 4.56 6.63 -13.14
N GLU A 169 5.28 7.69 -12.76
CA GLU A 169 6.69 7.59 -12.39
C GLU A 169 6.88 6.68 -11.16
N ALA A 170 6.03 6.83 -10.15
CA ALA A 170 6.03 5.98 -8.96
C ALA A 170 5.78 4.50 -9.30
N MET A 171 4.83 4.23 -10.21
CA MET A 171 4.53 2.88 -10.68
C MET A 171 5.70 2.27 -11.45
N GLU A 172 6.32 3.03 -12.36
CA GLU A 172 7.44 2.55 -13.16
C GLU A 172 8.67 2.28 -12.29
N LEU A 173 8.94 3.16 -11.32
CA LEU A 173 10.04 3.00 -10.37
C LEU A 173 9.81 1.80 -9.45
N SER A 174 8.59 1.63 -8.93
CA SER A 174 8.20 0.44 -8.15
C SER A 174 8.48 -0.82 -8.97
N ARG A 175 8.02 -0.85 -10.22
CA ARG A 175 8.21 -1.99 -11.11
C ARG A 175 9.69 -2.32 -11.33
N LYS A 176 10.47 -1.33 -11.77
CA LYS A 176 11.91 -1.52 -12.03
C LYS A 176 12.69 -1.99 -10.80
N THR A 177 12.25 -1.60 -9.60
CA THR A 177 12.91 -1.96 -8.35
C THR A 177 12.52 -3.36 -7.88
N VAL A 178 11.22 -3.66 -7.85
CA VAL A 178 10.69 -4.92 -7.32
C VAL A 178 10.99 -6.09 -8.25
N THR A 179 10.91 -5.91 -9.57
CA THR A 179 11.16 -6.98 -10.55
C THR A 179 12.55 -7.61 -10.38
N LYS A 180 13.57 -6.84 -10.00
CA LYS A 180 14.94 -7.35 -9.80
C LYS A 180 15.07 -8.35 -8.65
N ARG A 181 14.20 -8.24 -7.63
CA ARG A 181 14.20 -9.07 -6.42
C ARG A 181 12.80 -9.62 -6.12
N TRP A 182 12.05 -9.93 -7.17
CA TRP A 182 10.63 -10.26 -7.06
C TRP A 182 10.36 -11.39 -6.05
N PHE A 183 11.13 -12.48 -6.11
CA PHE A 183 11.02 -13.61 -5.19
C PHE A 183 11.31 -13.25 -3.72
N ALA A 184 12.17 -12.27 -3.46
CA ALA A 184 12.46 -11.83 -2.09
C ALA A 184 11.26 -11.04 -1.52
N TYR A 185 10.66 -10.16 -2.33
CA TYR A 185 9.44 -9.44 -1.93
C TYR A 185 8.25 -10.39 -1.79
N PHE A 186 8.07 -11.32 -2.73
CA PHE A 186 7.04 -12.35 -2.67
C PHE A 186 7.15 -13.21 -1.42
N SER A 187 8.34 -13.76 -1.13
CA SER A 187 8.54 -14.58 0.06
C SER A 187 8.38 -13.78 1.36
N THR A 188 8.80 -12.52 1.39
CA THR A 188 8.55 -11.64 2.54
C THR A 188 7.06 -11.43 2.77
N LEU A 189 6.28 -11.18 1.72
CA LEU A 189 4.83 -11.01 1.83
C LEU A 189 4.12 -12.31 2.23
N LEU A 190 4.59 -13.44 1.74
CA LEU A 190 4.04 -14.76 2.07
C LEU A 190 4.30 -15.16 3.53
N VAL A 191 5.44 -14.76 4.10
CA VAL A 191 5.77 -15.06 5.50
C VAL A 191 5.19 -14.01 6.46
N ALA A 192 5.02 -12.76 5.99
CA ALA A 192 4.48 -11.67 6.81
C ALA A 192 2.94 -11.63 6.85
N GLY A 193 2.28 -12.12 5.80
CA GLY A 193 0.82 -12.26 5.71
C GLY A 193 0.34 -13.51 6.44
#